data_AF-W1PHQ0-F1
#
_entry.id   AF-W1PHQ0-F1
#
_cell.length_a   1.000
_cell.length_b   1.000
_cell.length_c   1.000
_cell.angle_alpha   90.00
_cell.angle_beta   90.00
_cell.angle_gamma   90.00
#
_symmetry.space_group_name_H-M   'P 1'
#
loop_
_entity.id
_entity.type
_entity.pdbx_description
1 polymer ?
#
loop_
_entity_poly.entity_id
_entity_poly.type
_entity_poly.pdbx_seq_one_letter_code
_entity_poly.pdbx_strand_id
1 'polypeptide(L)'
;MAGLRDPFIPPSYSVRSKSVNQLFGGGRPVLSGLDFSVVKKRGQGSRSWIRIDVDGQSEVLELDKASLMRRCNLPARDLRLLDPLFVYPTTILGREKAIIVNLEQIRCIITADEVLLMNSLDSCVRQYELELLRRLDMNKNLSADDLPFEFRALEVALELACALLDAQVTELEIEIYPVLDELASSISTLNLERVRRMKSHILALTRRVQKVRDEIEHLMDDDGDMAEMYLTEKKERNKAYASSELYISNFAGFPRASMSAPVSPLSHSGSGKIEKALSSAMSRSRIDGEHVEELEMLLEAYFVVIDGTLNKLLSLKEYIDDTEIFINIKLDNIRNQLIQFELLLTTGTFVVTIFAAVAGVFGMNIVISLFHYAPAFVWVMIITAIFGGLIFISFLWYYKHKKLIP
;
A
#
# COMPACT_ATOMS: atom_id res chain seq x y z
N MET A 1 -1.52 26.13 54.89
CA MET A 1 -2.30 24.88 54.67
C MET A 1 -2.88 24.94 53.27
N ALA A 2 -2.87 23.81 52.56
CA ALA A 2 -2.99 23.60 51.11
C ALA A 2 -1.64 23.84 50.37
N GLY A 3 -1.04 22.90 49.63
CA GLY A 3 -1.47 21.57 49.18
C GLY A 3 -1.14 21.41 47.70
N LEU A 4 0.15 21.33 47.34
CA LEU A 4 0.62 21.05 45.98
C LEU A 4 0.74 19.52 45.80
N ARG A 5 0.03 18.97 44.82
CA ARG A 5 0.12 17.57 44.37
C ARG A 5 0.93 17.53 43.07
N ASP A 6 2.06 16.83 43.11
CA ASP A 6 2.81 16.43 41.92
C ASP A 6 2.15 15.22 41.23
N PRO A 7 2.18 15.13 39.89
CA PRO A 7 1.64 14.00 39.14
C PRO A 7 2.60 12.78 39.13
N PHE A 8 1.99 11.61 39.35
CA PHE A 8 2.60 10.28 39.35
C PHE A 8 3.11 9.86 37.96
N ILE A 9 4.36 9.40 37.90
CA ILE A 9 5.01 8.75 36.75
C ILE A 9 4.92 7.22 36.95
N PRO A 10 4.53 6.40 35.95
CA PRO A 10 4.54 4.94 36.07
C PRO A 10 5.94 4.32 35.88
N PRO A 11 6.22 3.14 36.47
CA PRO A 11 7.58 2.57 36.54
C PRO A 11 7.98 1.83 35.27
N SER A 12 9.27 1.97 34.92
CA SER A 12 9.96 1.24 33.86
C SER A 12 10.24 -0.22 34.26
N TYR A 13 9.86 -1.17 33.41
CA TYR A 13 10.23 -2.58 33.57
C TYR A 13 11.51 -2.88 32.79
N SER A 14 12.56 -3.27 33.52
CA SER A 14 13.85 -3.72 33.00
C SER A 14 13.77 -5.17 32.50
N VAL A 15 14.11 -5.43 31.24
CA VAL A 15 14.30 -6.78 30.71
C VAL A 15 15.74 -7.22 30.93
N ARG A 16 15.92 -8.26 31.75
CA ARG A 16 17.21 -8.89 32.07
C ARG A 16 17.56 -9.93 31.01
N SER A 17 18.57 -9.63 30.19
CA SER A 17 19.25 -10.58 29.31
C SER A 17 20.01 -11.63 30.14
N LYS A 18 19.81 -12.91 29.84
CA LYS A 18 20.72 -14.00 30.23
C LYS A 18 21.03 -14.85 29.01
N SER A 19 22.26 -14.71 28.54
CA SER A 19 22.98 -15.61 27.66
C SER A 19 23.41 -16.88 28.39
N VAL A 20 23.27 -18.05 27.76
CA VAL A 20 24.00 -19.28 28.14
C VAL A 20 24.37 -20.07 26.88
N ASN A 21 25.65 -20.44 26.83
CA ASN A 21 26.36 -21.15 25.77
C ASN A 21 26.03 -22.66 25.69
N GLN A 22 26.36 -23.21 24.52
CA GLN A 22 26.49 -24.62 24.17
C GLN A 22 27.28 -25.46 25.18
N LEU A 23 26.96 -26.77 25.26
CA LEU A 23 27.91 -27.88 25.42
C LEU A 23 27.28 -29.23 25.00
N PHE A 24 28.06 -30.00 24.27
CA PHE A 24 27.84 -31.41 23.89
C PHE A 24 28.00 -32.34 25.10
N GLY A 25 27.34 -33.51 25.10
CA GLY A 25 27.68 -34.64 25.98
C GLY A 25 26.50 -35.56 26.29
N GLY A 26 26.60 -36.82 25.85
CA GLY A 26 25.50 -37.79 25.88
C GLY A 26 25.19 -38.43 27.23
N GLY A 27 24.01 -39.05 27.27
CA GLY A 27 23.56 -39.94 28.34
C GLY A 27 22.07 -40.27 28.18
N ARG A 28 21.76 -41.51 27.79
CA ARG A 28 20.40 -42.07 27.88
C ARG A 28 20.04 -42.27 29.36
N PRO A 29 18.76 -42.15 29.73
CA PRO A 29 18.05 -43.39 30.08
C PRO A 29 16.64 -43.49 29.48
N VAL A 30 16.20 -44.74 29.45
CA VAL A 30 14.96 -45.29 28.91
C VAL A 30 13.84 -45.15 29.96
N LEU A 31 12.64 -44.67 29.57
CA LEU A 31 11.36 -45.35 29.85
C LEU A 31 10.15 -44.66 29.20
N SER A 32 9.34 -45.49 28.53
CA SER A 32 7.87 -45.46 28.42
C SER A 32 7.13 -44.27 27.78
N GLY A 33 6.86 -44.43 26.48
CA GLY A 33 5.47 -44.59 26.00
C GLY A 33 4.51 -43.42 26.15
N LEU A 34 4.52 -42.52 25.17
CA LEU A 34 3.31 -41.87 24.65
C LEU A 34 3.58 -41.50 23.18
N ASP A 35 2.82 -42.12 22.29
CA ASP A 35 2.89 -41.94 20.85
C ASP A 35 2.62 -40.48 20.46
N PHE A 36 3.69 -39.75 20.15
CA PHE A 36 3.59 -38.53 19.35
C PHE A 36 3.77 -38.91 17.89
N SER A 37 2.67 -39.31 17.24
CA SER A 37 2.59 -39.28 15.78
C SER A 37 2.56 -37.81 15.34
N VAL A 38 3.73 -37.18 15.26
CA VAL A 38 3.94 -35.94 14.53
C VAL A 38 3.83 -36.27 13.04
N VAL A 39 2.59 -36.43 12.58
CA VAL A 39 2.27 -36.31 11.16
C VAL A 39 2.39 -34.84 10.84
N LYS A 40 3.51 -34.52 10.20
CA LYS A 40 3.79 -33.26 9.52
C LYS A 40 2.67 -32.98 8.49
N LYS A 41 1.56 -32.37 8.93
CA LYS A 41 0.47 -31.94 8.05
C LYS A 41 0.93 -30.74 7.23
N ARG A 42 1.30 -30.99 5.97
CA ARG A 42 1.39 -29.99 4.91
C ARG A 42 0.03 -29.27 4.79
N GLY A 43 -0.02 -27.97 5.07
CA GLY A 43 -0.91 -27.01 4.39
C GLY A 43 -2.42 -27.05 4.62
N GLN A 44 -2.95 -27.78 5.61
CA GLN A 44 -4.39 -27.83 5.93
C GLN A 44 -4.66 -27.63 7.43
N GLY A 45 -4.14 -26.54 7.99
CA GLY A 45 -4.49 -26.13 9.35
C GLY A 45 -5.88 -25.49 9.38
N SER A 46 -6.66 -25.80 10.43
CA SER A 46 -7.77 -24.93 10.85
C SER A 46 -7.20 -23.53 11.14
N ARG A 47 -7.97 -22.50 10.81
CA ARG A 47 -7.62 -21.10 11.09
C ARG A 47 -8.68 -20.49 11.99
N SER A 48 -8.27 -19.51 12.78
CA SER A 48 -9.17 -18.73 13.61
C SER A 48 -9.89 -17.67 12.77
N TRP A 49 -11.21 -17.61 12.91
CA TRP A 49 -12.10 -16.63 12.28
C TRP A 49 -13.01 -16.04 13.34
N ILE A 50 -13.32 -14.76 13.22
CA ILE A 50 -14.35 -14.08 13.99
C ILE A 50 -15.62 -14.13 13.15
N ARG A 51 -16.65 -14.81 13.65
CA ARG A 51 -17.99 -14.82 13.06
C ARG A 51 -18.81 -13.73 13.70
N ILE A 52 -19.40 -12.87 12.89
CA ILE A 52 -20.36 -11.85 13.31
C ILE A 52 -21.66 -12.13 12.58
N ASP A 53 -22.76 -12.39 13.30
CA ASP A 53 -24.07 -12.62 12.68
C ASP A 53 -24.91 -11.34 12.54
N VAL A 54 -26.02 -11.42 11.80
CA VAL A 54 -26.98 -10.30 11.63
C VAL A 54 -27.57 -9.83 12.97
N ASP A 55 -27.65 -10.73 13.97
CA ASP A 55 -28.18 -10.43 15.30
C ASP A 55 -27.16 -9.69 16.19
N GLY A 56 -25.93 -9.45 15.69
CA GLY A 56 -24.88 -8.75 16.39
C GLY A 56 -24.21 -9.60 17.47
N GLN A 57 -24.16 -10.92 17.30
CA GLN A 57 -23.34 -11.81 18.12
C GLN A 57 -22.00 -12.04 17.44
N SER A 58 -20.92 -11.89 18.21
CA SER A 58 -19.56 -12.23 17.78
C SER A 58 -19.05 -13.48 18.49
N GLU A 59 -18.52 -14.43 17.72
CA GLU A 59 -17.84 -15.61 18.25
C GLU A 59 -16.56 -15.93 17.48
N VAL A 60 -15.57 -16.48 18.17
CA VAL A 60 -14.34 -16.95 17.54
C VAL A 60 -14.50 -18.43 17.19
N LEU A 61 -14.32 -18.76 15.92
CA LEU A 61 -14.43 -20.09 15.36
C LEU A 61 -13.09 -20.57 14.78
N GLU A 62 -12.86 -21.87 14.89
CA GLU A 62 -11.78 -22.56 14.21
C GLU A 62 -12.35 -23.28 12.98
N LEU A 63 -12.05 -22.76 11.78
CA LEU A 63 -12.57 -23.27 10.52
C LEU A 63 -11.44 -23.71 9.59
N ASP A 64 -11.58 -24.91 9.04
CA ASP A 64 -10.72 -25.40 7.98
C ASP A 64 -11.21 -24.93 6.59
N LYS A 65 -10.30 -24.99 5.61
CA LYS A 65 -10.61 -24.57 4.24
C LYS A 65 -11.83 -25.30 3.66
N ALA A 66 -11.97 -26.61 3.93
CA ALA A 66 -13.08 -27.40 3.40
C ALA A 66 -14.43 -27.03 4.03
N SER A 67 -14.46 -26.60 5.29
CA SER A 67 -15.68 -26.08 5.92
C SER A 67 -16.07 -24.74 5.35
N LEU A 68 -15.13 -23.82 5.13
CA LEU A 68 -15.41 -22.52 4.48
C LEU A 68 -15.96 -22.70 3.05
N MET A 69 -15.35 -23.58 2.25
CA MET A 69 -15.83 -23.87 0.89
C MET A 69 -17.28 -24.36 0.88
N ARG A 70 -17.63 -25.27 1.81
CA ARG A 70 -18.99 -25.82 1.91
C ARG A 70 -19.98 -24.81 2.45
N ARG A 71 -19.60 -24.04 3.47
CA ARG A 71 -20.45 -23.06 4.14
C ARG A 71 -20.81 -21.89 3.23
N CYS A 72 -19.80 -21.30 2.58
CA CYS A 72 -19.97 -20.10 1.75
C CYS A 72 -20.19 -20.42 0.27
N ASN A 73 -20.20 -21.70 -0.14
CA ASN A 73 -20.26 -22.14 -1.53
C ASN A 73 -19.18 -21.52 -2.42
N LEU A 74 -17.94 -21.46 -1.90
CA LEU A 74 -16.82 -20.82 -2.57
C LEU A 74 -15.83 -21.86 -3.16
N PRO A 75 -15.32 -21.63 -4.38
CA PRO A 75 -14.25 -22.45 -4.93
C PRO A 75 -12.94 -22.24 -4.18
N ALA A 76 -12.08 -23.26 -4.17
CA ALA A 76 -10.80 -23.23 -3.45
C ALA A 76 -9.83 -22.12 -3.91
N ARG A 77 -10.04 -21.56 -5.11
CA ARG A 77 -9.24 -20.48 -5.70
C ARG A 77 -9.53 -19.14 -5.03
N ASP A 78 -10.80 -18.85 -4.73
CA ASP A 78 -11.24 -17.57 -4.17
C ASP A 78 -10.75 -17.46 -2.71
N LEU A 79 -10.77 -18.57 -1.97
CA LEU A 79 -10.20 -18.63 -0.61
C LEU A 79 -8.69 -18.38 -0.56
N ARG A 80 -7.96 -18.47 -1.69
CA ARG A 80 -6.53 -18.11 -1.70
C ARG A 80 -6.34 -16.61 -1.56
N LEU A 81 -7.28 -15.79 -2.04
CA LEU A 81 -7.23 -14.33 -1.94
C LEU A 81 -7.11 -13.85 -0.49
N LEU A 82 -7.67 -14.63 0.44
CA LEU A 82 -7.64 -14.36 1.87
C LEU A 82 -6.44 -14.98 2.60
N ASP A 83 -5.57 -15.72 1.91
CA ASP A 83 -4.46 -16.41 2.58
C ASP A 83 -3.34 -15.40 2.94
N PRO A 84 -3.09 -15.12 4.23
CA PRO A 84 -2.07 -14.18 4.71
C PRO A 84 -0.64 -14.56 4.31
N LEU A 85 -0.39 -15.82 3.94
CA LEU A 85 0.94 -16.24 3.48
C LEU A 85 1.27 -15.71 2.08
N PHE A 86 0.27 -15.23 1.35
CA PHE A 86 0.43 -14.68 0.02
C PHE A 86 0.03 -13.21 0.02
N VAL A 87 0.83 -12.39 -0.67
CA VAL A 87 0.49 -10.98 -0.92
C VAL A 87 -0.39 -10.94 -2.17
N TYR A 88 -1.65 -11.30 -2.01
CA TYR A 88 -2.65 -11.10 -3.06
C TYR A 88 -2.99 -9.61 -3.18
N PRO A 89 -3.33 -9.14 -4.40
CA PRO A 89 -3.78 -7.77 -4.58
C PRO A 89 -5.08 -7.52 -3.81
N THR A 90 -5.38 -6.24 -3.59
CA THR A 90 -6.69 -5.79 -3.13
C THR A 90 -7.76 -6.38 -4.04
N THR A 91 -8.83 -6.95 -3.47
CA THR A 91 -9.93 -7.53 -4.26
C THR A 91 -11.26 -7.44 -3.53
N ILE A 92 -12.33 -7.09 -4.26
CA ILE A 92 -13.72 -7.22 -3.84
C ILE A 92 -14.42 -8.09 -4.88
N LEU A 93 -14.88 -9.28 -4.48
CA LEU A 93 -15.40 -10.25 -5.41
C LEU A 93 -16.78 -10.75 -5.00
N GLY A 94 -17.79 -10.41 -5.78
CA GLY A 94 -19.13 -10.98 -5.71
C GLY A 94 -19.14 -12.45 -6.15
N ARG A 95 -19.89 -13.27 -5.42
CA ARG A 95 -20.24 -14.65 -5.78
C ARG A 95 -21.68 -14.91 -5.39
N GLU A 96 -22.25 -15.98 -5.94
CA GLU A 96 -23.63 -16.44 -5.70
C GLU A 96 -24.14 -16.37 -4.25
N LYS A 97 -23.28 -16.63 -3.24
CA LYS A 97 -23.68 -16.64 -1.81
C LYS A 97 -22.76 -15.87 -0.87
N ALA A 98 -21.74 -15.21 -1.40
CA ALA A 98 -20.73 -14.57 -0.58
C ALA A 98 -20.00 -13.46 -1.34
N ILE A 99 -19.56 -12.44 -0.62
CA ILE A 99 -18.62 -11.43 -1.11
C ILE A 99 -17.29 -11.72 -0.43
N ILE A 100 -16.22 -11.85 -1.22
CA ILE A 100 -14.87 -11.99 -0.71
C ILE A 100 -14.24 -10.60 -0.69
N VAL A 101 -13.75 -10.19 0.48
CA VAL A 101 -13.11 -8.87 0.67
C VAL A 101 -11.68 -9.08 1.16
N ASN A 102 -10.72 -8.60 0.38
CA ASN A 102 -9.32 -8.44 0.77
C ASN A 102 -8.93 -6.99 0.53
N LEU A 103 -9.11 -6.15 1.55
CA LEU A 103 -8.83 -4.71 1.51
C LEU A 103 -7.79 -4.37 2.59
N GLU A 104 -6.57 -4.07 2.17
CA GLU A 104 -5.46 -3.73 3.07
C GLU A 104 -5.25 -4.79 4.19
N GLN A 105 -5.64 -4.47 5.42
CA GLN A 105 -5.51 -5.36 6.59
C GLN A 105 -6.78 -6.18 6.86
N ILE A 106 -7.87 -5.91 6.13
CA ILE A 106 -9.18 -6.52 6.33
C ILE A 106 -9.37 -7.64 5.32
N ARG A 107 -9.57 -8.85 5.85
CA ARG A 107 -9.79 -10.06 5.07
C ARG A 107 -11.01 -10.77 5.61
N CYS A 108 -12.11 -10.73 4.88
CA CYS A 108 -13.36 -11.34 5.31
C CYS A 108 -14.14 -11.98 4.15
N ILE A 109 -15.05 -12.87 4.54
CA ILE A 109 -16.09 -13.41 3.68
C ILE A 109 -17.41 -12.90 4.26
N ILE A 110 -18.13 -12.11 3.47
CA ILE A 110 -19.43 -11.58 3.84
C ILE A 110 -20.49 -12.46 3.19
N THR A 111 -21.49 -12.87 3.96
CA THR A 111 -22.68 -13.56 3.45
C THR A 111 -23.92 -12.74 3.82
N ALA A 112 -25.10 -13.14 3.35
CA ALA A 112 -26.36 -12.47 3.74
C ALA A 112 -26.66 -12.56 5.25
N ASP A 113 -26.04 -13.51 5.99
CA ASP A 113 -26.39 -13.80 7.38
C ASP A 113 -25.25 -13.56 8.39
N GLU A 114 -24.03 -13.53 7.89
CA GLU A 114 -22.85 -13.49 8.73
C GLU A 114 -21.62 -12.99 7.97
N VAL A 115 -20.69 -12.42 8.73
CA VAL A 115 -19.34 -12.09 8.29
C VAL A 115 -18.37 -13.04 8.95
N LEU A 116 -17.50 -13.65 8.16
CA LEU A 116 -16.35 -14.41 8.62
C LEU A 116 -15.09 -13.58 8.40
N LEU A 117 -14.66 -12.89 9.45
CA LEU A 117 -13.46 -12.07 9.45
C LEU A 117 -12.26 -12.92 9.89
N MET A 118 -11.16 -12.88 9.14
CA MET A 118 -9.96 -13.63 9.53
C MET A 118 -9.37 -13.03 10.80
N ASN A 119 -9.21 -13.85 11.84
CA ASN A 119 -8.72 -13.38 13.12
C ASN A 119 -7.22 -13.07 13.04
N SER A 120 -6.85 -11.82 13.29
CA SER A 120 -5.46 -11.38 13.40
C SER A 120 -5.27 -10.54 14.67
N LEU A 121 -4.02 -10.29 15.04
CA LEU A 121 -3.69 -9.41 16.16
C LEU A 121 -3.75 -7.92 15.79
N ASP A 122 -4.11 -7.60 14.55
CA ASP A 122 -4.11 -6.24 14.05
C ASP A 122 -5.26 -5.44 14.66
N SER A 123 -5.00 -4.16 15.00
CA SER A 123 -6.00 -3.27 15.57
C SER A 123 -7.18 -3.05 14.61
N CYS A 124 -6.94 -3.05 13.29
CA CYS A 124 -7.96 -2.87 12.28
C CYS A 124 -9.01 -4.00 12.30
N VAL A 125 -8.63 -5.25 12.57
CA VAL A 125 -9.57 -6.38 12.65
C VAL A 125 -10.51 -6.21 13.84
N ARG A 126 -9.99 -5.78 15.00
CA ARG A 126 -10.82 -5.48 16.18
C ARG A 126 -11.71 -4.26 15.95
N GLN A 127 -11.18 -3.23 15.27
CA GLN A 127 -11.95 -2.04 14.96
C GLN A 127 -13.11 -2.35 14.02
N TYR A 128 -12.89 -3.24 13.04
CA TYR A 128 -13.96 -3.75 12.18
C TYR A 128 -15.04 -4.47 12.97
N GLU A 129 -14.65 -5.41 13.85
CA GLU A 129 -15.59 -6.14 14.70
C GLU A 129 -16.44 -5.18 15.55
N LEU A 130 -15.79 -4.24 16.25
CA LEU A 130 -16.48 -3.27 17.11
C LEU A 130 -17.43 -2.36 16.34
N GLU A 131 -17.00 -1.84 15.18
CA GLU A 131 -17.80 -0.90 14.40
C GLU A 131 -19.00 -1.59 13.74
N LEU A 132 -18.83 -2.80 13.23
CA LEU A 132 -19.94 -3.58 12.68
C LEU A 132 -20.98 -3.91 13.76
N LEU A 133 -20.53 -4.40 14.92
CA LEU A 133 -21.44 -4.68 16.05
C LEU A 133 -22.19 -3.43 16.52
N ARG A 134 -21.49 -2.28 16.58
CA ARG A 134 -22.09 -1.00 16.94
C ARG A 134 -23.20 -0.61 15.98
N ARG A 135 -23.00 -0.75 14.66
CA ARG A 135 -24.02 -0.45 13.64
C ARG A 135 -25.20 -1.39 13.71
N LEU A 136 -24.95 -2.68 13.94
CA LEU A 136 -26.03 -3.67 14.08
C LEU A 136 -26.90 -3.42 15.31
N ASP A 137 -26.33 -2.95 16.43
CA ASP A 137 -27.08 -2.65 17.64
C ASP A 137 -27.93 -1.37 17.50
N MET A 138 -27.39 -0.33 16.86
CA MET A 138 -28.11 0.92 16.61
C MET A 138 -29.34 0.71 15.71
N ASN A 139 -29.21 -0.14 14.69
CA ASN A 139 -30.26 -0.38 13.71
C ASN A 139 -31.39 -1.29 14.22
N LYS A 140 -31.21 -2.02 15.32
CA LYS A 140 -32.33 -2.72 15.98
C LYS A 140 -33.45 -1.75 16.41
N ASN A 141 -33.16 -0.46 16.50
CA ASN A 141 -34.06 0.57 17.00
C ASN A 141 -34.64 1.51 15.92
N LEU A 142 -34.22 1.42 14.64
CA LEU A 142 -34.69 2.29 13.54
C LEU A 142 -35.18 1.48 12.32
N SER A 143 -36.17 2.02 11.61
CA SER A 143 -36.99 1.34 10.59
C SER A 143 -36.51 1.48 9.13
N ALA A 144 -36.62 0.36 8.39
CA ALA A 144 -36.96 0.14 6.97
C ALA A 144 -36.15 0.77 5.80
N ASP A 145 -35.37 1.83 6.00
CA ASP A 145 -34.59 2.50 4.92
C ASP A 145 -33.10 2.12 4.96
N ASP A 146 -32.79 0.95 5.52
CA ASP A 146 -31.44 0.54 5.88
C ASP A 146 -30.80 -0.35 4.82
N LEU A 147 -29.50 -0.15 4.57
CA LEU A 147 -28.72 -1.00 3.69
C LEU A 147 -28.78 -2.48 4.15
N PRO A 148 -28.87 -3.43 3.20
CA PRO A 148 -28.71 -4.86 3.47
C PRO A 148 -27.49 -5.18 4.34
N PHE A 149 -27.56 -6.28 5.10
CA PHE A 149 -26.49 -6.70 6.02
C PHE A 149 -25.12 -6.78 5.32
N GLU A 150 -25.08 -7.35 4.12
CA GLU A 150 -23.88 -7.51 3.32
C GLU A 150 -23.22 -6.18 2.95
N PHE A 151 -24.01 -5.12 2.69
CA PHE A 151 -23.50 -3.81 2.33
C PHE A 151 -23.06 -3.01 3.55
N ARG A 152 -23.72 -3.15 4.70
CA ARG A 152 -23.21 -2.61 5.97
C ARG A 152 -21.88 -3.23 6.36
N ALA A 153 -21.74 -4.55 6.18
CA ALA A 153 -20.47 -5.23 6.41
C ALA A 153 -19.36 -4.78 5.44
N LEU A 154 -19.70 -4.56 4.17
CA LEU A 154 -18.77 -4.06 3.17
C LEU A 154 -18.36 -2.61 3.43
N GLU A 155 -19.32 -1.76 3.79
CA GLU A 155 -19.12 -0.35 4.13
C GLU A 155 -18.06 -0.20 5.23
N VAL A 156 -18.19 -0.96 6.33
CA VAL A 156 -17.20 -0.91 7.42
C VAL A 156 -15.81 -1.35 6.94
N ALA A 157 -15.72 -2.27 5.97
CA ALA A 157 -14.43 -2.69 5.42
C ALA A 157 -13.79 -1.57 4.58
N LEU A 158 -14.59 -0.93 3.72
CA LEU A 158 -14.16 0.20 2.90
C LEU A 158 -13.76 1.40 3.76
N GLU A 159 -14.58 1.77 4.74
CA GLU A 159 -14.31 2.88 5.65
C GLU A 159 -12.97 2.71 6.35
N LEU A 160 -12.74 1.55 6.96
CA LEU A 160 -11.51 1.30 7.71
C LEU A 160 -10.29 1.20 6.80
N ALA A 161 -10.44 0.64 5.59
CA ALA A 161 -9.36 0.61 4.61
C ALA A 161 -8.96 2.03 4.16
N CYS A 162 -9.95 2.87 3.82
CA CYS A 162 -9.75 4.26 3.43
C CYS A 162 -9.17 5.09 4.59
N ALA A 163 -9.72 4.96 5.79
CA ALA A 163 -9.23 5.67 6.98
C ALA A 163 -7.79 5.28 7.33
N LEU A 164 -7.44 3.99 7.21
CA LEU A 164 -6.07 3.52 7.43
C LEU A 164 -5.09 4.13 6.43
N LEU A 165 -5.46 4.16 5.14
CA LEU A 165 -4.61 4.74 4.10
C LEU A 165 -4.47 6.25 4.27
N ASP A 166 -5.55 6.97 4.54
CA ASP A 166 -5.51 8.43 4.77
C ASP A 166 -4.69 8.79 6.02
N ALA A 167 -4.78 8.01 7.09
CA ALA A 167 -3.94 8.18 8.28
C ALA A 167 -2.44 8.02 7.97
N GLN A 168 -2.07 7.01 7.16
CA GLN A 168 -0.69 6.82 6.73
C GLN A 168 -0.19 7.96 5.82
N VAL A 169 -1.06 8.50 4.96
CA VAL A 169 -0.72 9.67 4.13
C VAL A 169 -0.50 10.90 5.01
N THR A 170 -1.35 11.12 6.00
CA THR A 170 -1.26 12.25 6.93
C THR A 170 0.01 12.17 7.79
N GLU A 171 0.33 10.99 8.32
CA GLU A 171 1.58 10.76 9.07
C GLU A 171 2.81 11.05 8.20
N LEU A 172 2.79 10.54 6.96
CA LEU A 172 3.87 10.77 6.01
C LEU A 172 4.01 12.26 5.70
N GLU A 173 2.91 12.96 5.44
CA GLU A 173 2.90 14.40 5.16
C GLU A 173 3.58 15.22 6.27
N ILE A 174 3.32 14.88 7.54
CA ILE A 174 3.97 15.51 8.70
C ILE A 174 5.50 15.25 8.71
N GLU A 175 5.95 14.08 8.26
CA GLU A 175 7.37 13.71 8.21
C GLU A 175 8.10 14.37 7.02
N ILE A 176 7.44 14.57 5.88
CA ILE A 176 8.07 15.01 4.63
C ILE A 176 8.48 16.49 4.69
N TYR A 177 7.58 17.38 5.08
CA TYR A 177 7.83 18.83 5.05
C TYR A 177 9.10 19.27 5.79
N PRO A 178 9.39 18.83 7.03
CA PRO A 178 10.62 19.24 7.71
C PRO A 178 11.88 18.71 7.02
N VAL A 179 11.83 17.52 6.41
CA VAL A 179 12.98 16.94 5.70
C VAL A 179 13.29 17.74 4.43
N LEU A 180 12.27 18.22 3.73
CA LEU A 180 12.45 19.03 2.53
C LEU A 180 12.98 20.43 2.85
N ASP A 181 12.53 21.05 3.94
CA ASP A 181 13.05 22.34 4.40
C ASP A 181 14.52 22.24 4.88
N GLU A 182 14.86 21.16 5.61
CA GLU A 182 16.24 20.85 6.02
C GLU A 182 17.16 20.65 4.80
N LEU A 183 16.66 20.03 3.75
CA LEU A 183 17.40 19.79 2.52
C LEU A 183 17.56 21.07 1.67
N ALA A 184 16.54 21.92 1.63
CA ALA A 184 16.61 23.23 0.97
C ALA A 184 17.66 24.13 1.62
N SER A 185 17.75 24.10 2.96
CA SER A 185 18.74 24.86 3.72
C SER A 185 20.16 24.28 3.61
N SER A 186 20.32 22.95 3.71
CA SER A 186 21.62 22.28 3.69
C SER A 186 21.63 21.00 2.84
N ILE A 187 22.46 21.00 1.78
CA ILE A 187 22.63 19.83 0.93
C ILE A 187 23.66 18.91 1.56
N SER A 188 23.18 17.87 2.24
CA SER A 188 24.01 16.83 2.85
C SER A 188 23.66 15.45 2.29
N THR A 189 24.63 14.53 2.27
CA THR A 189 24.41 13.13 1.85
C THR A 189 23.34 12.43 2.71
N LEU A 190 23.23 12.83 3.98
CA LEU A 190 22.23 12.31 4.91
C LEU A 190 20.81 12.78 4.54
N ASN A 191 20.64 14.04 4.18
CA ASN A 191 19.33 14.60 3.80
C ASN A 191 18.84 14.03 2.46
N LEU A 192 19.75 13.82 1.51
CA LEU A 192 19.45 13.15 0.24
C LEU A 192 18.99 11.69 0.45
N GLU A 193 19.64 10.97 1.36
CA GLU A 193 19.23 9.60 1.71
C GLU A 193 17.87 9.57 2.41
N ARG A 194 17.56 10.56 3.27
CA ARG A 194 16.23 10.72 3.88
C ARG A 194 15.16 10.93 2.80
N VAL A 195 15.38 11.83 1.84
CA VAL A 195 14.44 12.07 0.72
C VAL A 195 14.25 10.84 -0.14
N ARG A 196 15.32 10.09 -0.44
CA ARG A 196 15.21 8.82 -1.18
C ARG A 196 14.33 7.80 -0.45
N ARG A 197 14.48 7.67 0.87
CA ARG A 197 13.60 6.80 1.69
C ARG A 197 12.17 7.28 1.64
N MET A 198 11.94 8.59 1.78
CA MET A 198 10.61 9.20 1.73
C MET A 198 9.93 8.95 0.38
N LYS A 199 10.65 9.14 -0.73
CA LYS A 199 10.19 8.84 -2.10
C LYS A 199 9.82 7.37 -2.26
N SER A 200 10.61 6.46 -1.69
CA SER A 200 10.29 5.04 -1.68
C SER A 200 9.00 4.74 -0.90
N HIS A 201 8.80 5.44 0.22
CA HIS A 201 7.61 5.28 1.07
C HIS A 201 6.35 5.81 0.39
N ILE A 202 6.41 7.01 -0.21
CA ILE A 202 5.33 7.56 -1.06
C ILE A 202 5.00 6.59 -2.19
N LEU A 203 5.98 6.13 -2.95
CA LEU A 203 5.73 5.23 -4.07
C LEU A 203 5.09 3.91 -3.63
N ALA A 204 5.41 3.41 -2.44
CA ALA A 204 4.76 2.22 -1.89
C ALA A 204 3.31 2.52 -1.50
N LEU A 205 3.05 3.66 -0.85
CA LEU A 205 1.72 4.06 -0.40
C LEU A 205 0.80 4.43 -1.58
N THR A 206 1.29 5.19 -2.56
CA THR A 206 0.57 5.51 -3.81
C THR A 206 0.09 4.23 -4.50
N ARG A 207 0.94 3.21 -4.64
CA ARG A 207 0.54 1.94 -5.26
C ARG A 207 -0.54 1.20 -4.47
N ARG A 208 -0.57 1.33 -3.15
CA ARG A 208 -1.59 0.71 -2.29
C ARG A 208 -2.93 1.43 -2.44
N VAL A 209 -2.92 2.76 -2.34
CA VAL A 209 -4.10 3.61 -2.59
C VAL A 209 -4.67 3.38 -3.99
N GLN A 210 -3.80 3.35 -5.02
CA GLN A 210 -4.21 3.06 -6.40
C GLN A 210 -4.91 1.71 -6.51
N LYS A 211 -4.37 0.64 -5.91
CA LYS A 211 -5.03 -0.68 -5.96
C LYS A 211 -6.43 -0.68 -5.35
N VAL A 212 -6.66 0.08 -4.27
CA VAL A 212 -8.01 0.19 -3.69
C VAL A 212 -8.92 0.99 -4.62
N ARG A 213 -8.44 2.13 -5.13
CA ARG A 213 -9.17 2.96 -6.09
C ARG A 213 -9.56 2.16 -7.34
N ASP A 214 -8.60 1.49 -7.96
CA ASP A 214 -8.78 0.76 -9.21
C ASP A 214 -9.71 -0.44 -9.02
N GLU A 215 -9.70 -1.08 -7.85
CA GLU A 215 -10.64 -2.18 -7.53
C GLU A 215 -12.08 -1.65 -7.36
N ILE A 216 -12.27 -0.49 -6.73
CA ILE A 216 -13.58 0.15 -6.61
C ILE A 216 -14.10 0.61 -7.99
N GLU A 217 -13.23 1.24 -8.79
CA GLU A 217 -13.54 1.65 -10.17
C GLU A 217 -13.95 0.45 -11.02
N HIS A 218 -13.16 -0.62 -10.99
CA HIS A 218 -13.46 -1.82 -11.76
C HIS A 218 -14.78 -2.48 -11.37
N LEU A 219 -15.11 -2.47 -10.07
CA LEU A 219 -16.39 -3.01 -9.59
C LEU A 219 -17.58 -2.15 -10.05
N MET A 220 -17.43 -0.82 -10.07
CA MET A 220 -18.48 0.10 -10.55
C MET A 220 -18.65 0.05 -12.08
N ASP A 221 -17.61 -0.34 -12.83
CA ASP A 221 -17.67 -0.43 -14.30
C ASP A 221 -18.55 -1.59 -14.82
N ASP A 222 -18.88 -2.59 -14.00
CA ASP A 222 -19.69 -3.77 -14.38
C ASP A 222 -20.88 -4.00 -13.44
N ASP A 223 -22.07 -3.56 -13.89
CA ASP A 223 -23.35 -3.78 -13.20
C ASP A 223 -23.61 -5.25 -12.85
N GLY A 224 -23.08 -6.20 -13.64
CA GLY A 224 -23.22 -7.63 -13.38
C GLY A 224 -22.45 -8.09 -12.16
N ASP A 225 -21.23 -7.56 -11.96
CA ASP A 225 -20.43 -7.83 -10.77
C ASP A 225 -21.06 -7.18 -9.52
N MET A 226 -21.65 -5.99 -9.67
CA MET A 226 -22.43 -5.34 -8.61
C MET A 226 -23.69 -6.15 -8.26
N ALA A 227 -24.47 -6.58 -9.26
CA ALA A 227 -25.64 -7.42 -9.08
C ALA A 227 -25.29 -8.77 -8.42
N GLU A 228 -24.06 -9.26 -8.61
CA GLU A 228 -23.59 -10.47 -7.95
C GLU A 228 -23.54 -10.33 -6.41
N MET A 229 -23.42 -9.11 -5.90
CA MET A 229 -23.26 -8.79 -4.47
C MET A 229 -24.56 -8.62 -3.70
N TYR A 230 -25.73 -8.61 -4.35
CA TYR A 230 -27.05 -8.55 -3.70
C TYR A 230 -27.44 -9.91 -3.09
N LEU A 231 -26.79 -10.29 -1.99
CA LEU A 231 -26.87 -11.62 -1.39
C LEU A 231 -28.22 -11.88 -0.70
N THR A 232 -28.78 -10.88 -0.02
CA THR A 232 -30.04 -10.97 0.71
C THR A 232 -31.19 -11.21 -0.27
N GLU A 233 -31.27 -10.43 -1.35
CA GLU A 233 -32.29 -10.62 -2.39
C GLU A 233 -32.15 -12.00 -3.06
N LYS A 234 -30.93 -12.41 -3.44
CA LYS A 234 -30.68 -13.75 -3.99
C LYS A 234 -31.15 -14.87 -3.05
N LYS A 235 -30.91 -14.71 -1.74
CA LYS A 235 -31.34 -15.67 -0.72
C LYS A 235 -32.87 -15.74 -0.63
N GLU A 236 -33.56 -14.62 -0.64
CA GLU A 236 -35.03 -14.56 -0.59
C GLU A 236 -35.67 -15.15 -1.85
N ARG A 237 -35.17 -14.78 -3.01
CA ARG A 237 -35.58 -15.35 -4.30
C ARG A 237 -35.42 -16.86 -4.33
N ASN A 238 -34.30 -17.38 -3.84
CA ASN A 238 -34.07 -18.82 -3.78
C ASN A 238 -35.02 -19.55 -2.80
N LYS A 239 -35.40 -18.93 -1.67
CA LYS A 239 -36.43 -19.47 -0.76
C LYS A 239 -37.82 -19.49 -1.42
N ALA A 240 -38.16 -18.47 -2.20
CA ALA A 240 -39.43 -18.40 -2.93
C ALA A 240 -39.54 -19.51 -3.99
N TYR A 241 -38.46 -19.79 -4.73
CA TYR A 241 -38.44 -20.90 -5.68
C TYR A 241 -38.54 -22.28 -5.00
N ALA A 242 -37.79 -22.49 -3.91
CA ALA A 242 -37.82 -23.76 -3.18
C ALA A 242 -39.21 -24.05 -2.58
N SER A 243 -39.90 -23.03 -2.08
CA SER A 243 -41.28 -23.17 -1.60
C SER A 243 -42.25 -23.46 -2.75
N SER A 244 -42.10 -22.81 -3.91
CA SER A 244 -42.92 -23.05 -5.12
C SER A 244 -42.76 -24.47 -5.70
N GLU A 245 -41.53 -25.03 -5.75
CA GLU A 245 -41.31 -26.42 -6.18
C GLU A 245 -41.99 -27.44 -5.25
N LEU A 246 -42.00 -27.17 -3.95
CA LEU A 246 -42.66 -28.02 -2.96
C LEU A 246 -44.18 -28.09 -3.19
N TYR A 247 -44.81 -26.96 -3.52
CA TYR A 247 -46.24 -26.90 -3.88
C TYR A 247 -46.57 -27.66 -5.17
N ILE A 248 -45.72 -27.57 -6.20
CA ILE A 248 -45.92 -28.30 -7.46
C ILE A 248 -45.78 -29.81 -7.24
N SER A 249 -44.82 -30.23 -6.41
CA SER A 249 -44.62 -31.66 -6.08
C SER A 249 -45.82 -32.25 -5.32
N ASN A 250 -46.45 -31.48 -4.43
CA ASN A 250 -47.63 -31.92 -3.67
C ASN A 250 -48.91 -32.01 -4.52
N PHE A 251 -49.02 -31.27 -5.62
CA PHE A 251 -50.17 -31.39 -6.55
C PHE A 251 -50.03 -32.56 -7.54
N ALA A 252 -48.80 -33.01 -7.80
CA ALA A 252 -48.52 -34.17 -8.66
C ALA A 252 -48.71 -35.54 -7.96
N GLY A 253 -49.08 -35.55 -6.67
CA GLY A 253 -49.26 -36.75 -5.85
C GLY A 253 -50.61 -37.48 -5.99
N PHE A 254 -51.51 -37.07 -6.88
CA PHE A 254 -52.74 -37.82 -7.15
C PHE A 254 -52.48 -38.94 -8.18
N PRO A 255 -52.86 -40.21 -7.91
CA PRO A 255 -52.67 -41.30 -8.85
C PRO A 255 -53.65 -41.12 -10.02
N ARG A 256 -53.18 -40.47 -11.09
CA ARG A 256 -53.95 -40.44 -12.34
C ARG A 256 -53.86 -41.82 -12.97
N ALA A 257 -54.94 -42.59 -12.79
CA ALA A 257 -55.13 -43.91 -13.35
C ALA A 257 -54.74 -43.94 -14.84
N SER A 258 -53.91 -44.92 -15.17
CA SER A 258 -53.62 -45.33 -16.54
C SER A 258 -54.93 -45.76 -17.21
N MET A 259 -55.28 -45.13 -18.32
CA MET A 259 -56.13 -45.72 -19.35
C MET A 259 -55.48 -45.48 -20.71
N SER A 260 -55.19 -46.60 -21.37
CA SER A 260 -54.55 -46.78 -22.67
C SER A 260 -55.52 -46.62 -23.85
N ALA A 261 -55.05 -46.04 -24.98
CA ALA A 261 -55.30 -46.42 -26.40
C ALA A 261 -54.52 -45.45 -27.36
N PRO A 262 -54.32 -45.71 -28.67
CA PRO A 262 -52.97 -45.97 -29.21
C PRO A 262 -52.44 -44.98 -30.30
N VAL A 263 -51.10 -44.90 -30.35
CA VAL A 263 -50.15 -44.72 -31.48
C VAL A 263 -50.54 -43.87 -32.71
N SER A 264 -49.81 -42.76 -32.92
CA SER A 264 -49.04 -42.42 -34.15
C SER A 264 -48.06 -41.24 -33.91
N PRO A 265 -46.98 -41.06 -34.71
CA PRO A 265 -45.63 -40.92 -34.15
C PRO A 265 -44.91 -39.56 -34.33
N LEU A 266 -43.90 -39.36 -33.46
CA LEU A 266 -42.68 -38.54 -33.60
C LEU A 266 -42.81 -37.00 -33.68
N SER A 267 -42.48 -36.34 -32.58
CA SER A 267 -41.68 -35.10 -32.55
C SER A 267 -41.06 -34.93 -31.15
N HIS A 268 -39.83 -34.43 -31.13
CA HIS A 268 -38.86 -34.60 -30.05
C HIS A 268 -39.23 -33.86 -28.75
N SER A 269 -39.18 -34.61 -27.64
CA SER A 269 -39.32 -34.12 -26.27
C SER A 269 -38.00 -33.48 -25.81
N GLY A 270 -38.07 -32.22 -25.37
CA GLY A 270 -36.94 -31.47 -24.80
C GLY A 270 -37.22 -29.98 -24.51
N SER A 271 -38.28 -29.38 -25.07
CA SER A 271 -38.51 -27.92 -25.00
C SER A 271 -38.85 -27.39 -23.61
N GLY A 272 -39.63 -28.11 -22.80
CA GLY A 272 -40.21 -27.54 -21.58
C GLY A 272 -39.22 -27.18 -20.48
N LYS A 273 -38.06 -27.83 -20.41
CA LYS A 273 -36.98 -27.47 -19.47
C LYS A 273 -36.08 -26.36 -20.03
N ILE A 274 -35.89 -26.33 -21.34
CA ILE A 274 -35.04 -25.35 -22.02
C ILE A 274 -35.77 -24.00 -22.08
N GLU A 275 -37.06 -23.96 -22.38
CA GLU A 275 -37.83 -22.70 -22.37
C GLU A 275 -37.95 -22.09 -20.99
N LYS A 276 -38.03 -22.88 -19.91
CA LYS A 276 -38.08 -22.36 -18.52
C LYS A 276 -36.71 -21.85 -18.04
N ALA A 277 -35.63 -22.54 -18.42
CA ALA A 277 -34.27 -22.06 -18.18
C ALA A 277 -33.95 -20.81 -19.03
N LEU A 278 -34.39 -20.78 -20.28
CA LEU A 278 -34.18 -19.66 -21.21
C LEU A 278 -35.05 -18.44 -20.83
N SER A 279 -36.29 -18.64 -20.39
CA SER A 279 -37.12 -17.54 -19.86
C SER A 279 -36.57 -17.01 -18.53
N SER A 280 -36.04 -17.87 -17.65
CA SER A 280 -35.32 -17.40 -16.46
C SER A 280 -34.00 -16.68 -16.78
N ALA A 281 -33.30 -17.07 -17.85
CA ALA A 281 -32.09 -16.40 -18.33
C ALA A 281 -32.40 -15.09 -19.06
N MET A 282 -33.52 -15.00 -19.79
CA MET A 282 -33.96 -13.80 -20.49
C MET A 282 -34.63 -12.77 -19.56
N SER A 283 -35.19 -13.21 -18.43
CA SER A 283 -35.65 -12.32 -17.35
C SER A 283 -34.51 -11.77 -16.49
N ARG A 284 -33.37 -12.49 -16.38
CA ARG A 284 -32.15 -11.98 -15.73
C ARG A 284 -31.58 -10.74 -16.45
N SER A 285 -31.61 -10.71 -17.78
CA SER A 285 -30.95 -9.65 -18.56
C SER A 285 -31.72 -8.31 -18.65
N ARG A 286 -32.97 -8.21 -18.16
CA ARG A 286 -33.82 -7.02 -18.36
C ARG A 286 -34.20 -6.27 -17.08
N ILE A 287 -33.81 -6.76 -15.91
CA ILE A 287 -34.17 -6.18 -14.61
C ILE A 287 -32.93 -5.67 -13.84
N ASP A 288 -31.71 -6.10 -14.20
CA ASP A 288 -30.48 -5.80 -13.43
C ASP A 288 -30.04 -4.31 -13.42
N GLY A 289 -30.47 -3.48 -14.37
CA GLY A 289 -29.96 -2.10 -14.50
C GLY A 289 -30.56 -1.06 -13.52
N GLU A 290 -31.68 -1.35 -12.85
CA GLU A 290 -32.28 -0.42 -11.86
C GLU A 290 -32.03 -0.84 -10.40
N HIS A 291 -31.43 -2.01 -10.16
CA HIS A 291 -31.31 -2.60 -8.82
C HIS A 291 -29.95 -2.40 -8.15
N VAL A 292 -28.97 -1.80 -8.83
CA VAL A 292 -27.59 -1.62 -8.31
C VAL A 292 -27.31 -0.23 -7.70
N GLU A 293 -28.28 0.69 -7.76
CA GLU A 293 -28.10 2.11 -7.37
C GLU A 293 -27.62 2.28 -5.92
N GLU A 294 -28.14 1.48 -4.98
CA GLU A 294 -27.74 1.53 -3.56
C GLU A 294 -26.25 1.20 -3.36
N LEU A 295 -25.76 0.17 -4.05
CA LEU A 295 -24.36 -0.23 -3.98
C LEU A 295 -23.47 0.75 -4.75
N GLU A 296 -23.92 1.24 -5.90
CA GLU A 296 -23.21 2.25 -6.69
C GLU A 296 -22.99 3.52 -5.85
N MET A 297 -24.03 4.08 -5.22
CA MET A 297 -23.90 5.24 -4.33
C MET A 297 -22.90 5.01 -3.18
N LEU A 298 -22.89 3.80 -2.60
CA LEU A 298 -21.94 3.44 -1.55
C LEU A 298 -20.50 3.43 -2.10
N LEU A 299 -20.27 2.80 -3.24
CA LEU A 299 -18.95 2.68 -3.86
C LEU A 299 -18.45 4.04 -4.35
N GLU A 300 -19.31 4.87 -4.97
CA GLU A 300 -18.97 6.23 -5.41
C GLU A 300 -18.48 7.09 -4.23
N ALA A 301 -19.16 7.03 -3.09
CA ALA A 301 -18.75 7.78 -1.90
C ALA A 301 -17.32 7.41 -1.47
N TYR A 302 -16.98 6.11 -1.43
CA TYR A 302 -15.63 5.67 -1.08
C TYR A 302 -14.61 5.89 -2.20
N PHE A 303 -15.03 5.88 -3.46
CA PHE A 303 -14.20 6.24 -4.61
C PHE A 303 -13.74 7.70 -4.51
N VAL A 304 -14.64 8.62 -4.17
CA VAL A 304 -14.29 10.04 -3.95
C VAL A 304 -13.31 10.18 -2.78
N VAL A 305 -13.50 9.45 -1.69
CA VAL A 305 -12.57 9.49 -0.55
C VAL A 305 -11.17 9.00 -0.95
N ILE A 306 -11.06 7.82 -1.55
CA ILE A 306 -9.77 7.23 -1.89
C ILE A 306 -9.04 8.02 -3.00
N ASP A 307 -9.79 8.58 -3.96
CA ASP A 307 -9.23 9.47 -4.99
C ASP A 307 -8.71 10.78 -4.37
N GLY A 308 -9.43 11.33 -3.39
CA GLY A 308 -8.94 12.44 -2.56
C GLY A 308 -7.61 12.12 -1.88
N THR A 309 -7.49 10.94 -1.26
CA THR A 309 -6.24 10.46 -0.64
C THR A 309 -5.13 10.26 -1.68
N LEU A 310 -5.45 9.77 -2.89
CA LEU A 310 -4.49 9.64 -3.98
C LEU A 310 -3.95 11.00 -4.44
N ASN A 311 -4.83 11.99 -4.58
CA ASN A 311 -4.46 13.34 -5.00
C ASN A 311 -3.54 14.02 -3.98
N LYS A 312 -3.76 13.84 -2.67
CA LYS A 312 -2.82 14.29 -1.63
C LYS A 312 -1.41 13.71 -1.84
N LEU A 313 -1.32 12.40 -2.12
CA LEU A 313 -0.04 11.73 -2.39
C LEU A 313 0.66 12.22 -3.66
N LEU A 314 -0.11 12.48 -4.72
CA LEU A 314 0.44 13.00 -5.98
C LEU A 314 1.02 14.40 -5.79
N SER A 315 0.31 15.28 -5.07
CA SER A 315 0.82 16.61 -4.70
C SER A 315 2.11 16.53 -3.87
N LEU A 316 2.15 15.61 -2.90
CA LEU A 316 3.34 15.42 -2.07
C LEU A 316 4.54 14.90 -2.88
N LYS A 317 4.28 14.02 -3.84
CA LYS A 317 5.29 13.52 -4.78
C LYS A 317 5.83 14.66 -5.66
N GLU A 318 4.95 15.47 -6.23
CA GLU A 318 5.32 16.63 -7.05
C GLU A 318 6.22 17.58 -6.25
N TYR A 319 5.85 17.89 -4.99
CA TYR A 319 6.65 18.75 -4.12
C TYR A 319 8.07 18.23 -3.85
N ILE A 320 8.23 16.90 -3.71
CA ILE A 320 9.56 16.28 -3.57
C ILE A 320 10.35 16.36 -4.88
N ASP A 321 9.71 16.05 -6.00
CA ASP A 321 10.35 16.08 -7.32
C ASP A 321 10.80 17.52 -7.66
N ASP A 322 10.00 18.54 -7.32
CA ASP A 322 10.37 19.96 -7.42
C ASP A 322 11.56 20.33 -6.53
N THR A 323 11.56 19.84 -5.28
CA THR A 323 12.67 20.07 -4.34
C THR A 323 13.96 19.42 -4.85
N GLU A 324 13.87 18.22 -5.44
CA GLU A 324 14.99 17.52 -6.07
C GLU A 324 15.58 18.35 -7.23
N ILE A 325 14.72 18.91 -8.09
CA ILE A 325 15.13 19.81 -9.17
C ILE A 325 15.83 21.06 -8.61
N PHE A 326 15.28 21.68 -7.57
CA PHE A 326 15.88 22.85 -6.91
C PHE A 326 17.28 22.55 -6.37
N ILE A 327 17.46 21.40 -5.72
CA ILE A 327 18.77 20.98 -5.18
C ILE A 327 19.77 20.74 -6.28
N ASN A 328 19.36 20.08 -7.38
CA ASN A 328 20.23 19.85 -8.53
C ASN A 328 20.74 21.17 -9.10
N ILE A 329 19.88 22.17 -9.25
CA ILE A 329 20.26 23.52 -9.68
C ILE A 329 21.27 24.17 -8.69
N LYS A 330 21.04 24.03 -7.38
CA LYS A 330 21.93 24.58 -6.35
C LYS A 330 23.30 23.89 -6.34
N LEU A 331 23.34 22.57 -6.53
CA LEU A 331 24.58 21.80 -6.68
C LEU A 331 25.36 22.23 -7.92
N ASP A 332 24.67 22.46 -9.05
CA ASP A 332 25.30 22.95 -10.28
C ASP A 332 25.94 24.32 -10.08
N ASN A 333 25.27 25.21 -9.35
CA ASN A 333 25.82 26.51 -9.00
C ASN A 333 27.09 26.39 -8.15
N ILE A 334 27.10 25.53 -7.11
CA ILE A 334 28.28 25.29 -6.27
C ILE A 334 29.43 24.70 -7.10
N ARG A 335 29.14 23.74 -7.98
CA ARG A 335 30.15 23.16 -8.88
C ARG A 335 30.75 24.21 -9.79
N ASN A 336 29.93 25.10 -10.36
CA ASN A 336 30.40 26.21 -11.18
C ASN A 336 31.30 27.16 -10.39
N GLN A 337 30.95 27.48 -9.13
CA GLN A 337 31.81 28.29 -8.25
C GLN A 337 33.16 27.61 -7.96
N LEU A 338 33.16 26.29 -7.75
CA LEU A 338 34.39 25.53 -7.52
C LEU A 338 35.30 25.58 -8.75
N ILE A 339 34.75 25.36 -9.95
CA ILE A 339 35.49 25.45 -11.22
C ILE A 339 36.10 26.84 -11.39
N GLN A 340 35.38 27.91 -11.01
CA GLN A 340 35.89 29.28 -11.06
C GLN A 340 37.08 29.48 -10.11
N PHE A 341 36.99 28.96 -8.88
CA PHE A 341 38.08 29.07 -7.90
C PHE A 341 39.32 28.27 -8.33
N GLU A 342 39.13 27.07 -8.88
CA GLU A 342 40.20 26.24 -9.44
C GLU A 342 40.93 26.95 -10.58
N LEU A 343 40.19 27.60 -11.48
CA LEU A 343 40.74 28.39 -12.58
C LEU A 343 41.60 29.56 -12.07
N LEU A 344 41.13 30.25 -11.02
CA LEU A 344 41.87 31.34 -10.37
C LEU A 344 43.18 30.83 -9.73
N LEU A 345 43.12 29.73 -8.97
CA LEU A 345 44.29 29.12 -8.35
C LEU A 345 45.30 28.63 -9.38
N THR A 346 44.84 28.01 -10.47
CA THR A 346 45.71 27.52 -11.55
C THR A 346 46.43 28.69 -12.22
N THR A 347 45.74 29.80 -12.46
CA THR A 347 46.33 31.03 -13.02
C THR A 347 47.38 31.62 -12.07
N GLY A 348 47.09 31.69 -10.76
CA GLY A 348 48.07 32.14 -9.76
C GLY A 348 49.31 31.23 -9.71
N THR A 349 49.10 29.92 -9.72
CA THR A 349 50.18 28.92 -9.73
C THR A 349 51.03 29.03 -10.98
N PHE A 350 50.43 29.28 -12.14
CA PHE A 350 51.15 29.51 -13.39
C PHE A 350 52.12 30.70 -13.29
N VAL A 351 51.67 31.83 -12.73
CA VAL A 351 52.51 33.02 -12.52
C VAL A 351 53.65 32.75 -11.55
N VAL A 352 53.36 32.08 -10.42
CA VAL A 352 54.38 31.68 -9.44
C VAL A 352 55.40 30.72 -10.06
N THR A 353 54.97 29.81 -10.93
CA THR A 353 55.84 28.85 -11.60
C THR A 353 56.82 29.56 -12.56
N ILE A 354 56.35 30.58 -13.30
CA ILE A 354 57.24 31.41 -14.15
C ILE A 354 58.30 32.11 -13.29
N PHE A 355 57.90 32.72 -12.17
CA PHE A 355 58.82 33.38 -11.26
C PHE A 355 59.83 32.40 -10.64
N ALA A 356 59.36 31.24 -10.19
CA ALA A 356 60.20 30.18 -9.62
C ALA A 356 61.19 29.61 -10.64
N ALA A 357 60.80 29.46 -11.90
CA ALA A 357 61.69 29.00 -12.97
C ALA A 357 62.84 29.99 -13.18
N VAL A 358 62.55 31.30 -13.22
CA VAL A 358 63.60 32.31 -13.32
C VAL A 358 64.50 32.30 -12.09
N ALA A 359 63.92 32.33 -10.88
CA ALA A 359 64.68 32.25 -9.64
C ALA A 359 65.56 30.99 -9.58
N GLY A 360 65.05 29.85 -10.06
CA GLY A 360 65.77 28.58 -10.13
C GLY A 360 66.99 28.63 -11.07
N VAL A 361 66.84 29.21 -12.26
CA VAL A 361 67.97 29.41 -13.20
C VAL A 361 69.08 30.26 -12.57
N PHE A 362 68.71 31.30 -11.82
CA PHE A 362 69.69 32.14 -11.09
C PHE A 362 70.23 31.50 -9.81
N GLY A 363 69.52 30.55 -9.22
CA GLY A 363 69.98 29.74 -8.08
C GLY A 363 70.94 28.61 -8.48
N MET A 364 71.11 28.34 -9.78
CA MET A 364 72.06 27.34 -10.27
C MET A 364 73.49 27.88 -10.21
N ASN A 365 74.43 27.05 -9.75
CA ASN A 365 75.86 27.36 -9.67
C ASN A 365 76.55 27.32 -11.05
N ILE A 366 76.10 28.18 -11.98
CA ILE A 366 76.68 28.34 -13.32
C ILE A 366 77.29 29.74 -13.42
N VAL A 367 78.52 29.83 -13.93
CA VAL A 367 79.24 31.09 -14.11
C VAL A 367 78.70 31.82 -15.35
N ILE A 368 77.71 32.67 -15.15
CA ILE A 368 77.13 33.54 -16.20
C ILE A 368 77.76 34.93 -16.11
N SER A 369 78.11 35.53 -17.26
CA SER A 369 78.69 36.88 -17.34
C SER A 369 77.79 38.00 -16.80
N LEU A 370 76.48 37.74 -16.63
CA LEU A 370 75.49 38.65 -16.03
C LEU A 370 75.70 38.88 -14.53
N PHE A 371 76.42 38.00 -13.83
CA PHE A 371 76.73 38.12 -12.40
C PHE A 371 77.83 39.13 -12.06
N HIS A 372 78.56 39.66 -13.06
CA HIS A 372 79.59 40.69 -12.83
C HIS A 372 79.01 42.06 -12.44
N TYR A 373 77.72 42.29 -12.69
CA TYR A 373 77.02 43.53 -12.30
C TYR A 373 76.23 43.29 -11.02
N ALA A 374 76.69 43.87 -9.91
CA ALA A 374 76.17 43.61 -8.55
C ALA A 374 74.62 43.73 -8.40
N PRO A 375 73.91 44.68 -9.06
CA PRO A 375 72.45 44.75 -8.94
C PRO A 375 71.67 43.99 -10.04
N ALA A 376 72.33 43.26 -10.97
CA ALA A 376 71.65 42.57 -12.09
C ALA A 376 70.57 41.59 -11.61
N PHE A 377 70.88 40.78 -10.60
CA PHE A 377 69.95 39.80 -10.05
C PHE A 377 68.67 40.44 -9.52
N VAL A 378 68.82 41.52 -8.75
CA VAL A 378 67.68 42.25 -8.16
C VAL A 378 66.79 42.82 -9.27
N TRP A 379 67.37 43.41 -10.32
CA TRP A 379 66.61 43.93 -11.46
C TRP A 379 65.83 42.86 -12.22
N VAL A 380 66.43 41.69 -12.47
CA VAL A 380 65.74 40.58 -13.15
C VAL A 380 64.56 40.05 -12.32
N MET A 381 64.74 39.93 -11.01
CA MET A 381 63.67 39.52 -10.10
C MET A 381 62.52 40.53 -10.05
N ILE A 382 62.83 41.83 -10.06
CA ILE A 382 61.81 42.89 -10.11
C ILE A 382 61.05 42.87 -11.44
N ILE A 383 61.75 42.77 -12.57
CA ILE A 383 61.12 42.78 -13.90
C ILE A 383 60.21 41.56 -14.08
N THR A 384 60.65 40.39 -13.66
CA THR A 384 59.85 39.16 -13.73
C THR A 384 58.65 39.18 -12.80
N ALA A 385 58.78 39.76 -11.59
CA ALA A 385 57.65 39.98 -10.70
C ALA A 385 56.60 40.94 -11.29
N ILE A 386 57.04 42.07 -11.89
CA ILE A 386 56.15 43.02 -12.57
C ILE A 386 55.44 42.35 -13.76
N PHE A 387 56.19 41.63 -14.58
CA PHE A 387 55.65 40.93 -15.75
C PHE A 387 54.63 39.84 -15.34
N GLY A 388 54.94 39.06 -14.30
CA GLY A 388 54.01 38.08 -13.73
C GLY A 388 52.73 38.72 -13.18
N GLY A 389 52.86 39.85 -12.48
CA GLY A 389 51.71 40.64 -12.00
C GLY A 389 50.83 41.16 -13.14
N LEU A 390 51.43 41.66 -14.23
CA LEU A 390 50.69 42.10 -15.43
C LEU A 390 49.93 40.96 -16.09
N ILE A 391 50.55 39.78 -16.21
CA ILE A 391 49.89 38.56 -16.72
C ILE A 391 48.68 38.22 -15.85
N PHE A 392 48.86 38.19 -14.52
CA PHE A 392 47.78 37.87 -13.59
C PHE A 392 46.60 38.85 -13.71
N ILE A 393 46.88 40.16 -13.76
CA ILE A 393 45.85 41.20 -13.92
C ILE A 393 45.15 41.08 -15.27
N SER A 394 45.88 40.76 -16.35
CA SER A 394 45.31 40.53 -17.68
C SER A 394 44.33 39.36 -17.67
N PHE A 395 44.68 38.25 -17.00
CA PHE A 395 43.78 37.11 -16.82
C PHE A 395 42.54 37.47 -15.98
N LEU A 396 42.70 38.19 -14.86
CA LEU A 396 41.56 38.65 -14.05
C LEU A 396 40.60 39.54 -14.86
N TRP A 397 41.15 40.46 -15.65
CA TRP A 397 40.36 41.33 -16.50
C TRP A 397 39.60 40.54 -17.58
N TYR A 398 40.26 39.55 -18.18
CA TYR A 398 39.63 38.63 -19.13
C TYR A 398 38.47 37.84 -18.49
N TYR A 399 38.65 37.30 -17.28
CA TYR A 399 37.61 36.57 -16.57
C TYR A 399 36.41 37.43 -16.20
N LYS A 400 36.65 38.67 -15.75
CA LYS A 400 35.60 39.63 -15.46
C LYS A 400 34.79 39.98 -16.71
N HIS A 401 35.45 40.20 -17.85
CA HIS A 401 34.77 40.56 -19.09
C HIS A 401 33.91 39.40 -19.64
N LYS A 402 34.31 38.15 -19.40
CA LYS A 402 33.51 36.98 -19.79
C LYS A 402 32.38 36.61 -18.83
N LYS A 403 32.15 37.39 -17.76
CA LYS A 403 31.15 37.08 -16.71
C LYS A 403 31.35 35.69 -16.07
N LEU A 404 32.59 35.20 -16.08
CA LEU A 404 32.97 33.93 -15.42
C LEU A 404 33.17 34.13 -13.92
N ILE A 405 33.12 35.37 -13.43
CA ILE A 405 33.14 35.74 -12.03
C ILE A 405 31.94 36.68 -11.83
N PRO A 406 31.10 36.49 -10.79
CA PRO A 406 30.01 37.41 -10.49
C PRO A 406 30.49 38.83 -10.18
#